data_AF-A0A7J9EZ04-F1
#
_entry.id   AF-A0A7J9EZ04-F1
#
_cell.length_a   1.000
_cell.length_b   1.000
_cell.length_c   1.000
_cell.angle_alpha   90.00
_cell.angle_beta   90.00
_cell.angle_gamma   90.00
#
_symmetry.space_group_name_H-M   'P 1'
#
loop_
_entity.id
_entity.type
_entity.pdbx_description
1 polymer ?
#
loop_
_entity_poly.entity_id
_entity_poly.type
_entity_poly.pdbx_seq_one_letter_code
_entity_poly.pdbx_strand_id
1 'polypeptide(L)'
;MFRMNEGELLKDHISQFITFLNDLNNVEVQIDDEDQTMLLLCSLPHSYKSFKETLIYARDKLSCEDVNGHFLSKDKLDNEFGLNSKADR
;
A
#
# COMPACT_ATOMS: atom_id res chain seq x y z
N MET A 1 4.09 15.87 -5.71
CA MET A 1 4.18 14.41 -5.98
C MET A 1 3.27 13.73 -4.98
N PHE A 2 2.34 12.89 -5.45
CA PHE A 2 1.44 12.13 -4.58
C PHE A 2 2.26 11.20 -3.68
N ARG A 3 2.17 11.35 -2.36
CA ARG A 3 2.98 10.61 -1.37
C ARG A 3 2.19 10.39 -0.10
N MET A 4 2.35 9.21 0.47
CA MET A 4 1.81 8.80 1.75
C MET A 4 2.69 9.32 2.89
N ASN A 5 2.07 9.73 4.00
CA ASN A 5 2.80 10.14 5.19
C ASN A 5 3.13 8.94 6.10
N GLU A 6 4.22 9.03 6.87
CA GLU A 6 4.52 8.02 7.90
C GLU A 6 3.42 8.05 8.98
N GLY A 7 2.82 6.89 9.28
CA GLY A 7 1.69 6.75 10.22
C GLY A 7 0.30 6.92 9.60
N GLU A 8 0.20 7.24 8.30
CA GLU A 8 -1.07 7.18 7.58
C GLU A 8 -1.53 5.73 7.39
N LEU A 9 -2.85 5.50 7.42
CA LEU A 9 -3.39 4.18 7.09
C LEU A 9 -3.27 3.98 5.59
N LEU A 10 -2.60 2.90 5.20
CA LEU A 10 -2.40 2.56 3.80
C LEU A 10 -3.73 2.48 3.02
N LYS A 11 -4.81 1.97 3.64
CA LYS A 11 -6.14 1.90 3.01
C LYS A 11 -6.67 3.28 2.63
N ASP A 12 -6.44 4.27 3.49
CA ASP A 12 -6.87 5.65 3.23
C ASP A 12 -6.05 6.25 2.10
N HIS A 13 -4.74 5.98 2.07
CA HIS A 13 -3.85 6.39 0.98
C HIS A 13 -4.23 5.74 -0.37
N ILE A 14 -4.55 4.45 -0.38
CA ILE A 14 -5.04 3.74 -1.58
C ILE A 14 -6.36 4.35 -2.06
N SER A 15 -7.27 4.68 -1.14
CA SER A 15 -8.55 5.29 -1.49
C SER A 15 -8.34 6.68 -2.13
N GLN A 16 -7.45 7.50 -1.56
CA GLN A 16 -7.04 8.78 -2.16
C GLN A 16 -6.39 8.59 -3.54
N PHE A 17 -5.59 7.54 -3.72
CA PHE A 17 -4.96 7.23 -5.00
C PHE A 17 -5.99 6.86 -6.08
N ILE A 18 -7.00 6.06 -5.76
CA ILE A 18 -8.08 5.72 -6.69
C ILE A 18 -8.88 6.98 -7.08
N THR A 19 -9.17 7.87 -6.13
CA THR A 19 -9.79 9.16 -6.42
C THR A 19 -8.91 10.00 -7.36
N PHE A 20 -7.60 10.07 -7.10
CA PHE A 20 -6.66 10.76 -7.97
C PHE A 20 -6.65 10.21 -9.41
N LEU A 21 -6.69 8.88 -9.59
CA LEU A 21 -6.78 8.26 -10.91
C LEU A 21 -8.11 8.58 -11.61
N ASN A 22 -9.22 8.59 -10.87
CA ASN A 22 -10.52 8.98 -11.42
C ASN A 22 -10.51 10.45 -11.87
N ASP A 23 -9.90 11.35 -11.11
CA ASP A 23 -9.77 12.76 -11.46
C ASP A 23 -8.93 12.96 -12.73
N LEU A 24 -7.88 12.16 -12.91
CA LEU A 24 -7.10 12.13 -14.15
C LEU A 24 -7.93 11.61 -15.33
N ASN A 25 -8.68 10.53 -15.13
CA ASN A 25 -9.54 9.98 -16.18
C ASN A 25 -10.65 10.97 -16.58
N ASN A 26 -11.15 11.78 -15.64
CA ASN A 26 -12.13 12.84 -15.91
C ASN A 26 -11.60 13.94 -16.86
N VAL A 27 -10.27 14.13 -16.92
CA VAL A 27 -9.63 15.05 -17.87
C VAL A 27 -9.00 14.30 -19.07
N GLU A 28 -9.49 13.09 -19.34
CA GLU A 28 -9.06 12.20 -20.44
C GLU A 28 -7.59 11.76 -20.34
N VAL A 29 -7.01 11.78 -19.13
CA VAL A 29 -5.67 11.23 -18.86
C VAL A 29 -5.83 9.81 -18.31
N GLN A 30 -5.49 8.83 -19.16
CA GLN A 30 -5.45 7.42 -18.77
C GLN A 30 -4.02 7.01 -18.47
N ILE A 31 -3.81 6.47 -17.27
CA ILE A 31 -2.55 5.85 -16.85
C ILE A 31 -2.76 4.34 -16.97
N ASP A 32 -1.82 3.63 -17.57
CA ASP A 32 -1.91 2.18 -17.67
C ASP A 32 -1.73 1.51 -16.28
N ASP A 33 -2.17 0.25 -16.16
CA ASP A 33 -2.18 -0.44 -14.86
C ASP A 33 -0.76 -0.64 -14.29
N GLU A 34 0.25 -0.71 -15.17
CA GLU A 34 1.66 -0.83 -14.80
C GLU A 34 2.17 0.47 -14.17
N ASP A 35 1.96 1.61 -14.82
CA ASP A 35 2.34 2.92 -14.32
C ASP A 35 1.52 3.29 -13.06
N GLN A 36 0.24 2.91 -12.99
CA GLN A 36 -0.55 3.06 -11.78
C GLN A 36 0.09 2.32 -10.59
N THR A 37 0.52 1.08 -10.80
CA THR A 37 1.18 0.27 -9.78
C THR A 37 2.51 0.90 -9.37
N MET A 38 3.31 1.37 -10.33
CA MET A 38 4.58 2.04 -10.07
C MET A 38 4.38 3.36 -9.31
N LEU A 39 3.38 4.16 -9.68
CA LEU A 39 3.05 5.41 -8.99
C LEU A 39 2.62 5.16 -7.54
N LEU A 40 1.79 4.13 -7.31
CA LEU A 40 1.40 3.74 -5.95
C LEU A 40 2.63 3.32 -5.14
N LEU A 41 3.50 2.46 -5.68
CA LEU A 41 4.73 2.02 -5.00
C LEU A 41 5.68 3.19 -4.72
N CYS A 42 5.86 4.12 -5.66
CA CYS A 42 6.69 5.30 -5.48
C CYS A 42 6.13 6.29 -4.43
N SER A 43 4.82 6.26 -4.20
CA SER A 43 4.14 7.11 -3.21
C SER A 43 4.29 6.61 -1.77
N LEU A 44 4.57 5.31 -1.57
CA LEU A 44 4.71 4.71 -0.25
C LEU A 44 5.98 5.20 0.48
N PRO A 45 5.92 5.35 1.82
CA PRO A 45 7.03 5.88 2.58
C PRO A 45 8.19 4.87 2.72
N HIS A 46 9.29 5.28 3.34
CA HIS A 46 10.50 4.47 3.39
C HIS A 46 10.33 3.22 4.26
N SER A 47 9.45 3.27 5.27
CA SER A 47 9.06 2.13 6.10
C SER A 47 8.51 0.93 5.30
N TYR A 48 7.98 1.15 4.10
CA TYR A 48 7.47 0.11 3.20
C TYR A 48 8.53 -0.39 2.20
N LYS A 49 9.81 -0.05 2.35
CA LYS A 49 10.88 -0.44 1.42
C LYS A 49 10.94 -1.94 1.18
N SER A 50 10.95 -2.77 2.23
CA SER A 50 10.97 -4.23 2.07
C SER A 50 9.70 -4.76 1.38
N PHE A 51 8.55 -4.09 1.57
CA PHE A 51 7.32 -4.45 0.87
C PHE A 51 7.37 -4.10 -0.61
N LYS A 52 7.94 -2.93 -0.96
CA LYS A 52 8.22 -2.55 -2.35
C LYS A 52 9.17 -3.52 -3.03
N GLU A 53 10.25 -3.89 -2.35
CA GLU A 53 11.24 -4.84 -2.84
C GLU A 53 10.60 -6.23 -3.05
N THR A 54 9.81 -6.71 -2.09
CA THR A 54 9.08 -7.97 -2.25
C THR A 54 8.11 -7.91 -3.41
N LEU A 55 7.34 -6.84 -3.59
CA LEU A 55 6.42 -6.74 -4.73
C LEU A 55 7.18 -6.72 -6.07
N ILE A 56 8.20 -5.89 -6.20
CA ILE A 56 9.03 -5.78 -7.42
C ILE A 56 9.73 -7.11 -7.74
N TYR A 57 10.18 -7.85 -6.73
CA TYR A 57 10.86 -9.15 -6.93
C TYR A 57 9.93 -10.36 -6.99
N ALA A 58 8.75 -10.31 -6.39
CA ALA A 58 7.86 -11.47 -6.30
C ALA A 58 7.08 -11.74 -7.59
N ARG A 59 6.95 -10.78 -8.52
CA ARG A 59 6.21 -10.99 -9.76
C ARG A 59 6.75 -10.17 -10.94
N ASP A 60 7.17 -10.88 -11.99
CA ASP A 60 7.31 -10.36 -13.37
C ASP A 60 5.98 -9.80 -13.94
N LYS A 61 4.83 -10.06 -13.29
CA LYS A 61 3.50 -9.53 -13.62
C LYS A 61 2.65 -9.32 -12.36
N LEU A 62 2.63 -8.10 -11.84
CA LEU A 62 1.93 -7.74 -10.61
C LEU A 62 0.44 -7.42 -10.90
N SER A 63 -0.49 -7.98 -10.12
CA SER A 63 -1.93 -7.62 -10.19
C SER A 63 -2.36 -7.03 -8.85
N CYS A 64 -3.30 -6.08 -8.87
CA CYS A 64 -3.82 -5.39 -7.68
C CYS A 64 -4.43 -6.34 -6.64
N GLU A 65 -4.92 -7.52 -7.05
CA GLU A 65 -5.52 -8.50 -6.13
C GLU A 65 -4.48 -9.14 -5.20
N ASP A 66 -3.28 -9.40 -5.71
CA ASP A 66 -2.18 -9.98 -4.94
C ASP A 66 -1.67 -9.03 -3.86
N VAL A 67 -1.62 -7.75 -4.19
CA VAL A 67 -1.23 -6.67 -3.27
C VAL A 67 -2.19 -6.62 -2.09
N ASN A 68 -3.50 -6.71 -2.35
CA ASN A 68 -4.54 -6.64 -1.33
C ASN A 68 -4.52 -7.86 -0.38
N GLY A 69 -4.26 -9.06 -0.92
CA GLY A 69 -4.13 -10.28 -0.12
C GLY A 69 -2.94 -10.24 0.85
N HIS A 70 -1.79 -9.71 0.41
CA HIS A 70 -0.61 -9.60 1.25
C HIS A 70 -0.73 -8.48 2.31
N PHE A 71 -1.51 -7.43 2.02
CA PHE A 71 -1.80 -6.36 2.97
C PHE A 71 -2.73 -6.81 4.11
N LEU A 72 -3.78 -7.59 3.82
CA LEU A 72 -4.68 -8.16 4.84
C LEU A 72 -3.98 -9.15 5.79
N SER A 73 -2.97 -9.87 5.31
CA SER A 73 -2.17 -10.76 6.16
C SER A 73 -1.24 -10.02 7.12
N LYS A 74 -0.82 -8.79 6.79
CA LYS A 74 0.06 -7.99 7.65
C LYS A 74 -0.70 -7.30 8.79
N ASP A 75 -1.96 -6.95 8.56
CA ASP A 75 -2.86 -6.33 9.55
C ASP A 75 -3.24 -7.30 10.70
N LYS A 76 -3.14 -8.62 10.47
CA LYS A 76 -3.39 -9.64 11.51
C LYS A 76 -2.23 -9.85 12.48
N LEU A 77 -1.00 -9.48 12.14
CA LEU A 77 0.16 -9.69 13.02
C LEU A 77 0.30 -8.60 14.08
N ASP A 78 -0.24 -7.41 13.85
CA ASP A 78 -0.21 -6.32 14.84
C ASP A 78 -1.31 -6.45 15.90
N ASN A 79 -2.33 -7.30 15.68
CA ASN A 79 -3.40 -7.54 16.66
C ASN A 79 -3.14 -8.73 17.60
N GLU A 80 -2.08 -9.52 17.40
CA GLU A 80 -1.68 -10.62 18.30
C GLU A 80 -0.49 -10.29 19.23
N PHE A 81 0.14 -9.12 19.08
CA PHE A 81 1.12 -8.62 20.06
C PHE A 81 0.51 -7.79 21.21
N GLY A 82 -0.83 -7.70 21.26
CA GLY A 82 -1.58 -6.96 22.29
C GLY A 82 -2.00 -7.77 23.53
N LEU A 83 -1.59 -9.03 23.68
CA LEU A 83 -1.91 -9.85 24.86
C LEU A 83 -0.67 -10.57 25.41
N ASN A 84 0.11 -9.87 26.23
CA ASN A 84 0.63 -10.36 27.53
C ASN A 84 1.85 -9.56 27.96
N SER A 85 1.66 -8.68 28.94
CA SER A 85 2.50 -8.61 30.16
C SER A 85 2.29 -7.26 30.84
N LYS A 86 1.62 -7.30 31.99
CA LYS A 86 2.22 -6.87 33.27
C LYS A 86 1.35 -7.40 34.41
N ALA A 87 1.69 -8.60 34.84
CA ALA A 87 1.67 -8.93 36.25
C ALA A 87 2.76 -8.08 36.96
N ASP A 88 2.49 -7.78 38.23
CA ASP A 88 3.42 -7.31 39.26
C ASP A 88 3.89 -5.83 39.24
N ARG A 89 3.19 -5.01 40.03
CA ARG A 89 3.73 -4.36 41.23
C ARG A 89 2.64 -3.75 42.10
#